data_AF-A0AAD9USS6-F1
#
_entry.id   AF-A0AAD9USS6-F1
#
_cell.length_a   1.000
_cell.length_b   1.000
_cell.length_c   1.000
_cell.angle_alpha   90.00
_cell.angle_beta   90.00
_cell.angle_gamma   90.00
#
_symmetry.space_group_name_H-M   'P 1'
#
loop_
_entity.id
_entity.type
_entity.pdbx_description
1 polymer ?
#
loop_
_entity_poly.entity_id
_entity_poly.type
_entity_poly.pdbx_seq_one_letter_code
_entity_poly.pdbx_strand_id
1 'polypeptide(L)'
;MKNKTSEFFKNVEIMRDHMPSMIQKLLHSVQDRTSFNILSVGSGTGNMDLEILKIVKDELQRSQGCHQIKIFNRAIEINKYPCDLYKAAIKNFNDQQAHFDLRHQSFEEYAEEFTIWNSRSSMSFTSYTHGTPDEKNPESLETAEKMIEIAEKYGWKHEVYTHKYSIDVTEIFDPQSTEGNLLLDFITHIENYRGTADKKLLQETLALIEDLTTLKDGKRLGEKKESLIFIYK
;
A
#
# COMPACT_ATOMS: atom_id res chain seq x y z
N MET A 1 5.10 15.78 8.07
CA MET A 1 3.78 15.11 7.74
C MET A 1 3.06 15.51 6.43
N LYS A 2 3.41 16.60 5.72
CA LYS A 2 2.70 17.05 4.49
C LYS A 2 2.82 16.11 3.26
N ASN A 3 3.83 15.24 3.23
CA ASN A 3 4.14 14.42 2.04
C ASN A 3 3.32 13.12 1.94
N LYS A 4 2.87 12.54 3.06
CA LYS A 4 1.96 11.37 3.05
C LYS A 4 0.64 11.69 2.35
N THR A 5 0.20 12.94 2.44
CA THR A 5 -1.03 13.40 1.80
C THR A 5 -0.89 13.45 0.27
N SER A 6 0.26 13.90 -0.27
CA SER A 6 0.47 13.94 -1.73
C SER A 6 0.70 12.55 -2.33
N GLU A 7 1.37 11.65 -1.60
CA GLU A 7 1.53 10.23 -1.96
C GLU A 7 0.16 9.55 -2.11
N PHE A 8 -0.67 9.65 -1.07
CA PHE A 8 -2.02 9.09 -1.08
C PHE A 8 -2.84 9.56 -2.30
N PHE A 9 -2.81 10.85 -2.61
CA PHE A 9 -3.58 11.38 -3.74
C PHE A 9 -3.10 10.86 -5.10
N LYS A 10 -1.79 10.72 -5.32
CA LYS A 10 -1.26 10.14 -6.56
C LYS A 10 -1.65 8.67 -6.72
N ASN A 11 -1.57 7.89 -5.63
CA ASN A 11 -1.99 6.50 -5.67
C ASN A 11 -3.49 6.39 -5.99
N VAL A 12 -4.32 7.27 -5.41
CA VAL A 12 -5.76 7.34 -5.71
C VAL A 12 -6.04 7.75 -7.15
N GLU A 13 -5.29 8.70 -7.71
CA GLU A 13 -5.38 9.10 -9.13
C GLU A 13 -5.10 7.91 -10.05
N ILE A 14 -3.96 7.24 -9.87
CA ILE A 14 -3.59 6.04 -10.65
C ILE A 14 -4.67 4.95 -10.52
N MET A 15 -5.18 4.69 -9.31
CA MET A 15 -6.24 3.72 -9.12
C MET A 15 -7.52 4.11 -9.89
N ARG A 16 -7.94 5.38 -9.82
CA ARG A 16 -9.16 5.87 -10.49
C ARG A 16 -9.04 5.86 -12.01
N ASP A 17 -7.84 6.08 -12.55
CA ASP A 17 -7.61 6.10 -13.99
C ASP A 17 -7.52 4.69 -14.58
N HIS A 18 -6.93 3.74 -13.85
CA HIS A 18 -6.55 2.44 -14.42
C HIS A 18 -7.42 1.27 -13.94
N MET A 19 -7.85 1.26 -12.67
CA MET A 19 -8.66 0.15 -12.13
C MET A 19 -10.00 -0.05 -12.83
N PRO A 20 -10.75 0.98 -13.28
CA PRO A 20 -12.05 0.75 -13.92
C PRO A 20 -11.99 -0.24 -15.09
N SER A 21 -11.02 -0.05 -15.98
CA SER A 21 -10.84 -0.92 -17.15
C SER A 21 -10.50 -2.36 -16.75
N MET A 22 -9.74 -2.55 -15.68
CA MET A 22 -9.40 -3.87 -15.16
C MET A 22 -10.60 -4.56 -14.52
N ILE A 23 -11.37 -3.82 -13.71
CA ILE A 23 -12.58 -4.33 -13.06
C ILE A 23 -13.57 -4.80 -14.12
N GLN A 24 -13.78 -4.01 -15.18
CA GLN A 24 -14.64 -4.42 -16.31
C GLN A 24 -14.17 -5.73 -16.95
N LYS A 25 -12.86 -5.89 -17.22
CA LYS A 25 -12.30 -7.16 -17.73
C LYS A 25 -12.60 -8.34 -16.78
N LEU A 26 -12.47 -8.14 -15.46
CA LEU A 26 -12.76 -9.15 -14.44
C LEU A 26 -14.26 -9.49 -14.33
N LEU A 27 -15.15 -8.53 -14.60
CA LEU A 27 -16.59 -8.75 -14.60
C LEU A 27 -17.04 -9.53 -15.85
N HIS A 28 -16.44 -9.26 -17.01
CA HIS A 28 -16.75 -9.97 -18.25
C HIS A 28 -16.26 -11.42 -18.28
N SER A 29 -15.21 -11.76 -17.53
CA SER A 29 -14.61 -13.09 -17.54
C SER A 29 -15.35 -14.13 -16.68
N VAL A 30 -16.36 -13.73 -15.89
CA VAL A 30 -17.07 -14.62 -14.95
C VAL A 30 -18.58 -14.49 -15.15
N GLN A 31 -19.18 -15.41 -15.91
CA GLN A 31 -20.63 -15.56 -15.96
C GLN A 31 -21.13 -16.02 -14.58
N ASP A 32 -22.28 -15.50 -14.13
CA ASP A 32 -22.98 -15.85 -12.88
C ASP A 32 -22.32 -15.42 -11.56
N ARG A 33 -21.45 -14.40 -11.58
CA ARG A 33 -20.84 -13.87 -10.36
C ARG A 33 -21.89 -13.19 -9.46
N THR A 34 -22.05 -13.68 -8.24
CA THR A 34 -22.92 -13.06 -7.21
C THR A 34 -22.16 -12.13 -6.26
N SER A 35 -20.82 -12.23 -6.25
CA SER A 35 -19.98 -11.43 -5.36
C SER A 35 -18.66 -10.96 -5.98
N PHE A 36 -18.21 -9.78 -5.56
CA PHE A 36 -16.87 -9.25 -5.80
C PHE A 36 -16.09 -9.31 -4.50
N ASN A 37 -15.08 -10.18 -4.44
CA ASN A 37 -14.33 -10.43 -3.20
C ASN A 37 -12.99 -9.68 -3.26
N ILE A 38 -12.72 -8.88 -2.24
CA ILE A 38 -11.49 -8.11 -2.03
C ILE A 38 -10.82 -8.68 -0.78
N LEU A 39 -9.57 -9.08 -0.91
CA LEU A 39 -8.71 -9.38 0.23
C LEU A 39 -7.65 -8.28 0.32
N SER A 40 -7.71 -7.51 1.40
CA SER A 40 -6.74 -6.49 1.72
C SER A 40 -5.78 -6.99 2.80
N VAL A 41 -4.49 -6.80 2.58
CA VAL A 41 -3.42 -7.24 3.49
C VAL A 41 -2.61 -6.00 3.88
N GLY A 42 -2.43 -5.76 5.18
CA GLY A 42 -1.79 -4.56 5.68
C GLY A 42 -2.62 -3.30 5.45
N SER A 43 -3.94 -3.39 5.58
CA SER A 43 -4.91 -2.33 5.30
C SER A 43 -4.68 -1.04 6.11
N GLY A 44 -3.98 -1.11 7.24
CA GLY A 44 -3.79 0.02 8.14
C GLY A 44 -5.12 0.60 8.61
N THR A 45 -5.32 1.90 8.37
CA THR A 45 -6.57 2.59 8.72
C THR A 45 -7.68 2.42 7.66
N GLY A 46 -7.41 1.71 6.56
CA GLY A 46 -8.37 1.39 5.50
C GLY A 46 -8.64 2.51 4.50
N ASN A 47 -7.83 3.58 4.48
CA ASN A 47 -8.06 4.70 3.57
C ASN A 47 -8.00 4.26 2.09
N MET A 48 -7.02 3.42 1.74
CA MET A 48 -6.86 2.90 0.37
C MET A 48 -7.98 1.92 0.03
N ASP A 49 -8.27 0.98 0.93
CA ASP A 49 -9.35 -0.01 0.81
C ASP A 49 -10.69 0.65 0.49
N LEU A 50 -11.04 1.72 1.21
CA LEU A 50 -12.28 2.44 1.00
C LEU A 50 -12.32 3.16 -0.36
N GLU A 51 -11.18 3.63 -0.89
CA GLU A 51 -11.12 4.17 -2.26
C GLU A 51 -11.28 3.07 -3.32
N ILE A 52 -10.65 1.91 -3.13
CA ILE A 52 -10.84 0.74 -4.01
C ILE A 52 -12.30 0.31 -4.02
N LEU A 53 -12.93 0.23 -2.86
CA LEU A 53 -14.36 -0.07 -2.71
C LEU A 53 -15.24 0.91 -3.48
N LYS A 54 -14.94 2.21 -3.45
CA LYS A 54 -15.66 3.23 -4.24
C LYS A 54 -15.52 2.96 -5.73
N ILE A 55 -14.31 2.70 -6.22
CA ILE A 55 -14.07 2.42 -7.65
C ILE A 55 -14.80 1.14 -8.08
N VAL A 56 -14.70 0.06 -7.30
CA VAL A 56 -15.41 -1.20 -7.58
C VAL A 56 -16.92 -0.98 -7.61
N LYS A 57 -17.46 -0.25 -6.63
CA LYS A 57 -18.89 0.05 -6.57
C LYS A 57 -19.36 0.83 -7.79
N ASP A 58 -18.63 1.88 -8.18
CA ASP A 58 -18.96 2.69 -9.35
C ASP A 58 -19.00 1.83 -10.63
N GLU A 59 -18.05 0.91 -10.79
CA GLU A 59 -18.01 0.02 -11.95
C GLU A 59 -19.09 -1.07 -11.94
N LEU A 60 -19.44 -1.62 -10.78
CA LEU A 60 -20.57 -2.55 -10.65
C LEU A 60 -21.90 -1.88 -10.99
N GLN A 61 -22.06 -0.59 -10.64
CA GLN A 61 -23.25 0.20 -10.97
C GLN A 61 -23.31 0.55 -12.46
N ARG A 62 -22.18 0.80 -13.11
CA ARG A 62 -22.14 1.07 -14.56
C ARG A 62 -22.34 -0.19 -15.40
N SER A 63 -21.97 -1.35 -14.88
CA SER A 63 -22.00 -2.60 -15.63
C SER A 63 -23.39 -3.24 -15.62
N GLN A 64 -23.90 -3.55 -16.82
CA GLN A 64 -25.20 -4.20 -16.97
C GLN A 64 -25.21 -5.58 -16.28
N GLY A 65 -26.26 -5.87 -15.51
CA GLY A 65 -26.40 -7.15 -14.81
C GLY A 65 -25.48 -7.34 -13.59
N CYS A 66 -24.72 -6.31 -13.19
CA CYS A 66 -23.81 -6.38 -12.04
C CYS A 66 -24.35 -5.69 -10.77
N HIS A 67 -25.53 -5.06 -10.83
CA HIS A 67 -26.06 -4.22 -9.74
C HIS A 67 -26.37 -5.03 -8.46
N GLN A 68 -26.71 -6.31 -8.64
CA GLN A 68 -27.01 -7.24 -7.55
C GLN A 68 -25.76 -7.89 -6.93
N ILE A 69 -24.58 -7.68 -7.53
CA ILE A 69 -23.32 -8.24 -7.02
C ILE A 69 -23.00 -7.60 -5.66
N LYS A 70 -22.76 -8.44 -4.65
CA LYS A 70 -22.32 -8.01 -3.32
C LYS A 70 -20.81 -7.86 -3.27
N ILE A 71 -20.31 -6.85 -2.56
CA ILE A 71 -18.87 -6.69 -2.35
C ILE A 71 -18.52 -7.31 -1.00
N PHE A 72 -17.51 -8.17 -0.96
CA PHE A 72 -16.98 -8.71 0.29
C PHE A 72 -15.55 -8.23 0.45
N ASN A 73 -15.29 -7.37 1.43
CA ASN A 73 -13.97 -6.86 1.75
C ASN A 73 -13.47 -7.51 3.04
N ARG A 74 -12.52 -8.44 2.90
CA ARG A 74 -11.77 -8.98 4.04
C ARG A 74 -10.47 -8.20 4.18
N ALA A 75 -10.23 -7.62 5.34
CA ALA A 75 -9.02 -6.89 5.63
C ALA A 75 -8.22 -7.57 6.75
N ILE A 76 -6.93 -7.78 6.53
CA ILE A 76 -5.97 -8.38 7.47
C ILE A 76 -5.01 -7.29 7.93
N GLU A 77 -5.03 -6.97 9.22
CA GLU A 77 -4.17 -5.93 9.80
C GLU A 77 -3.60 -6.39 11.15
N ILE A 78 -2.28 -6.42 11.26
CA ILE A 78 -1.58 -6.89 12.45
C ILE A 78 -1.61 -5.88 13.59
N ASN A 79 -1.71 -4.59 13.30
CA ASN A 79 -1.66 -3.54 14.30
C ASN A 79 -3.07 -3.18 14.78
N LYS A 80 -3.29 -3.35 16.09
CA LYS A 80 -4.58 -3.06 16.73
C LYS A 80 -5.06 -1.62 16.53
N TYR A 81 -4.16 -0.64 16.67
CA TYR A 81 -4.52 0.77 16.59
C TYR A 81 -5.06 1.17 15.20
N PRO A 82 -4.34 0.91 14.08
CA PRO A 82 -4.89 1.09 12.74
C PRO A 82 -6.18 0.29 12.49
N CYS A 83 -6.24 -0.96 12.95
CA CYS A 83 -7.43 -1.80 12.86
C CYS A 83 -8.67 -1.14 13.50
N ASP A 84 -8.55 -0.55 14.69
CA ASP A 84 -9.65 0.15 15.35
C ASP A 84 -10.08 1.43 14.61
N LEU A 85 -9.12 2.17 14.02
CA LEU A 85 -9.42 3.30 13.14
C LEU A 85 -10.17 2.86 11.88
N TYR A 86 -9.79 1.73 11.29
CA TYR A 86 -10.49 1.19 10.13
C TYR A 86 -11.93 0.78 10.49
N LYS A 87 -12.15 0.14 11.64
CA LYS A 87 -13.53 -0.16 12.13
C LYS A 87 -14.39 1.09 12.23
N ALA A 88 -13.83 2.20 12.72
CA ALA A 88 -14.54 3.47 12.79
C ALA A 88 -14.84 4.02 11.39
N ALA A 89 -13.89 3.95 10.46
CA ALA A 89 -14.07 4.39 9.09
C ALA A 89 -15.17 3.60 8.35
N ILE A 90 -15.25 2.27 8.54
CA ILE A 90 -16.30 1.41 7.97
C ILE A 90 -17.69 1.82 8.47
N LYS A 91 -17.85 2.09 9.77
CA LYS A 91 -19.13 2.54 10.35
C LYS A 91 -19.61 3.83 9.69
N ASN A 92 -18.69 4.75 9.37
CA ASN A 92 -19.02 6.00 8.71
C ASN A 92 -19.30 5.83 7.20
N PHE A 93 -18.74 4.80 6.56
CA PHE A 93 -18.98 4.52 5.14
C PHE A 93 -20.42 4.08 4.85
N ASN A 94 -21.06 3.35 5.78
CA ASN A 94 -22.48 3.00 5.78
C ASN A 94 -23.03 2.51 4.42
N ASP A 95 -22.44 1.44 3.88
CA ASP A 95 -22.82 0.86 2.59
C ASP A 95 -23.51 -0.49 2.75
N GLN A 96 -24.64 -0.68 2.05
CA GLN A 96 -25.48 -1.89 2.13
C GLN A 96 -25.14 -2.96 1.07
N GLN A 97 -24.31 -2.62 0.09
CA GLN A 97 -23.78 -3.52 -0.94
C GLN A 97 -22.50 -4.22 -0.48
N ALA A 98 -21.71 -3.56 0.39
CA ALA A 98 -20.46 -4.05 0.92
C ALA A 98 -20.60 -4.75 2.29
N HIS A 99 -19.97 -5.92 2.41
CA HIS A 99 -19.75 -6.63 3.66
C HIS A 99 -18.28 -6.55 4.05
N PHE A 100 -17.99 -6.24 5.30
CA PHE A 100 -16.63 -6.08 5.81
C PHE A 100 -16.30 -7.16 6.85
N ASP A 101 -15.16 -7.82 6.67
CA ASP A 101 -14.58 -8.80 7.59
C ASP A 101 -13.16 -8.36 7.96
N LEU A 102 -13.01 -7.69 9.11
CA LEU A 102 -11.71 -7.19 9.56
C LEU A 102 -11.08 -8.15 10.57
N ARG A 103 -9.90 -8.66 10.24
CA ARG A 103 -9.12 -9.61 11.03
C ARG A 103 -7.88 -8.94 11.60
N HIS A 104 -7.75 -9.00 12.92
CA HIS A 104 -6.56 -8.55 13.63
C HIS A 104 -5.59 -9.73 13.78
N GLN A 105 -4.78 -9.94 12.76
CA GLN A 105 -3.77 -11.01 12.65
C GLN A 105 -2.76 -10.67 11.56
N SER A 106 -1.66 -11.41 11.51
CA SER A 106 -0.69 -11.39 10.41
C SER A 106 -1.26 -12.09 9.15
N PHE A 107 -0.62 -11.85 8.00
CA PHE A 107 -0.99 -12.57 6.79
C PHE A 107 -0.58 -14.04 6.85
N GLU A 108 0.55 -14.32 7.51
CA GLU A 108 1.08 -15.66 7.72
C GLU A 108 0.09 -16.52 8.51
N GLU A 109 -0.40 -16.03 9.66
CA GLU A 109 -1.44 -16.70 10.45
C GLU A 109 -2.71 -16.92 9.61
N TYR A 110 -3.17 -15.89 8.88
CA TYR A 110 -4.33 -16.02 8.00
C TYR A 110 -4.12 -17.06 6.90
N ALA A 111 -2.94 -17.12 6.30
CA ALA A 111 -2.61 -18.05 5.23
C ALA A 111 -2.59 -19.49 5.74
N GLU A 112 -2.01 -19.73 6.93
CA GLU A 112 -2.03 -21.03 7.60
C GLU A 112 -3.47 -21.50 7.87
N GLU A 113 -4.30 -20.63 8.47
CA GLU A 113 -5.73 -20.88 8.68
C GLU A 113 -6.43 -21.23 7.37
N PHE A 114 -6.15 -20.49 6.29
CA PHE A 114 -6.76 -20.69 4.98
C PHE A 114 -6.35 -22.02 4.34
N THR A 115 -5.07 -22.43 4.42
CA THR A 115 -4.61 -23.74 3.96
C THR A 115 -5.25 -24.90 4.73
N ILE A 116 -5.54 -24.71 6.03
CA ILE A 116 -6.24 -25.70 6.84
C ILE A 116 -7.73 -25.76 6.44
N TRP A 117 -8.32 -24.63 6.02
CA TRP A 117 -9.77 -24.51 5.78
C TRP A 117 -10.25 -24.65 4.33
N ASN A 118 -9.40 -24.66 3.28
CA ASN A 118 -9.92 -24.67 1.91
C ASN A 118 -9.13 -25.42 0.83
N SER A 119 -9.83 -26.39 0.24
CA SER A 119 -9.64 -26.96 -1.11
C SER A 119 -10.67 -26.45 -2.13
N ARG A 120 -11.52 -25.46 -1.81
CA ARG A 120 -12.65 -25.05 -2.68
C ARG A 120 -13.11 -23.59 -2.54
N SER A 121 -12.34 -22.59 -2.99
CA SER A 121 -12.91 -21.34 -3.57
C SER A 121 -11.83 -20.42 -4.15
N SER A 122 -12.09 -19.84 -5.33
CA SER A 122 -11.22 -18.87 -6.00
C SER A 122 -11.43 -17.46 -5.41
N MET A 123 -10.45 -16.96 -4.67
CA MET A 123 -10.39 -15.56 -4.24
C MET A 123 -9.62 -14.74 -5.29
N SER A 124 -10.11 -13.56 -5.65
CA SER A 124 -9.34 -12.55 -6.39
C SER A 124 -8.45 -11.82 -5.38
N PHE A 125 -7.12 -11.89 -5.57
CA PHE A 125 -6.13 -11.32 -4.65
C PHE A 125 -5.69 -9.95 -5.17
N THR A 126 -5.68 -8.94 -4.30
CA THR A 126 -5.08 -7.62 -4.56
C THR A 126 -4.27 -7.21 -3.33
N SER A 127 -2.96 -7.46 -3.34
CA SER A 127 -2.05 -6.97 -2.30
C SER A 127 -1.61 -5.55 -2.61
N TYR A 128 -1.65 -4.68 -1.61
CA TYR A 128 -1.01 -3.37 -1.61
C TYR A 128 0.22 -3.42 -0.70
N THR A 129 1.42 -3.37 -1.27
CA THR A 129 2.66 -3.28 -0.48
C THR A 129 3.16 -1.84 -0.51
N HIS A 130 3.17 -1.16 0.65
CA HIS A 130 3.89 0.10 0.82
C HIS A 130 5.39 -0.20 0.93
N GLY A 131 6.11 -0.13 -0.19
CA GLY A 131 7.57 -0.21 -0.20
C GLY A 131 8.17 1.19 -0.24
N THR A 132 9.11 1.49 0.65
CA THR A 132 10.01 2.63 0.47
C THR A 132 11.31 2.19 -0.20
N PRO A 133 11.70 2.75 -1.36
CA PRO A 133 13.05 2.60 -1.86
C PRO A 133 13.98 3.37 -0.94
N ASP A 134 14.77 2.60 -0.23
CA ASP A 134 15.98 3.05 0.43
C ASP A 134 17.13 2.55 -0.44
N GLU A 135 18.02 3.45 -0.89
CA GLU A 135 19.14 3.12 -1.80
C GLU A 135 20.18 2.18 -1.17
N LYS A 136 19.98 1.80 0.10
CA LYS A 136 20.78 0.80 0.83
C LYS A 136 20.06 -0.51 1.16
N ASN A 137 18.77 -0.66 0.83
CA ASN A 137 18.05 -1.92 0.99
C ASN A 137 17.52 -2.44 -0.36
N PRO A 138 18.17 -3.47 -0.96
CA PRO A 138 17.77 -4.03 -2.27
C PRO A 138 16.35 -4.61 -2.29
N GLU A 139 15.71 -4.86 -1.15
CA GLU A 139 14.44 -5.59 -1.08
C GLU A 139 13.24 -4.88 -1.74
N SER A 140 13.22 -3.56 -1.93
CA SER A 140 12.02 -2.84 -2.39
C SER A 140 11.81 -2.85 -3.92
N LEU A 141 12.88 -2.67 -4.70
CA LEU A 141 12.89 -2.93 -6.16
C LEU A 141 12.77 -4.44 -6.41
N GLU A 142 13.45 -5.23 -5.59
CA GLU A 142 13.39 -6.69 -5.62
C GLU A 142 11.97 -7.20 -5.30
N THR A 143 11.17 -6.52 -4.46
CA THR A 143 9.79 -6.96 -4.16
C THR A 143 8.87 -6.79 -5.38
N ALA A 144 8.93 -5.65 -6.07
CA ALA A 144 8.13 -5.41 -7.27
C ALA A 144 8.51 -6.40 -8.39
N GLU A 145 9.82 -6.57 -8.61
CA GLU A 145 10.37 -7.51 -9.59
C GLU A 145 9.98 -8.95 -9.26
N LYS A 146 10.14 -9.39 -8.00
CA LYS A 146 9.69 -10.73 -7.54
C LYS A 146 8.19 -10.94 -7.76
N MET A 147 7.35 -9.93 -7.52
CA MET A 147 5.90 -10.04 -7.76
C MET A 147 5.58 -10.20 -9.25
N ILE A 148 6.30 -9.49 -10.12
CA ILE A 148 6.19 -9.61 -11.57
C ILE A 148 6.67 -10.99 -12.03
N GLU A 149 7.82 -11.45 -11.56
CA GLU A 149 8.34 -12.80 -11.86
C GLU A 149 7.35 -13.90 -11.46
N ILE A 150 6.71 -13.76 -10.29
CA ILE A 150 5.66 -14.68 -9.86
C ILE A 150 4.46 -14.61 -10.81
N ALA A 151 3.99 -13.41 -11.17
CA ALA A 151 2.88 -13.26 -12.10
C ALA A 151 3.18 -13.91 -13.45
N GLU A 152 4.36 -13.64 -14.03
CA GLU A 152 4.82 -14.22 -15.30
C GLU A 152 4.94 -15.74 -15.22
N LYS A 153 5.54 -16.27 -14.15
CA LYS A 153 5.67 -17.72 -13.90
C LYS A 153 4.32 -18.44 -13.92
N TYR A 154 3.26 -17.80 -13.44
CA TYR A 154 1.90 -18.36 -13.43
C TYR A 154 1.04 -17.93 -14.62
N GLY A 155 1.61 -17.22 -15.60
CA GLY A 155 0.90 -16.75 -16.79
C GLY A 155 -0.14 -15.66 -16.50
N TRP A 156 0.00 -14.93 -15.40
CA TRP A 156 -0.87 -13.81 -15.04
C TRP A 156 -0.42 -12.54 -15.74
N LYS A 157 -1.39 -11.70 -16.08
CA LYS A 157 -1.13 -10.37 -16.63
C LYS A 157 -0.79 -9.42 -15.49
N HIS A 158 0.07 -8.44 -15.77
CA HIS A 158 0.40 -7.41 -14.82
C HIS A 158 0.50 -6.03 -15.50
N GLU A 159 0.20 -4.98 -14.75
CA GLU A 159 0.40 -3.57 -15.13
C GLU A 159 1.11 -2.84 -13.98
N VAL A 160 2.14 -2.06 -14.28
CA VAL A 160 2.97 -1.37 -13.28
C VAL A 160 2.91 0.12 -13.52
N TYR A 161 2.58 0.88 -12.48
CA TYR A 161 2.51 2.33 -12.50
C TYR A 161 3.46 2.89 -11.45
N THR A 162 4.58 3.43 -11.90
CA THR A 162 5.59 4.02 -11.02
C THR A 162 5.50 5.54 -11.04
N HIS A 163 5.42 6.15 -9.87
CA HIS A 163 5.55 7.59 -9.72
C HIS A 163 6.68 7.93 -8.75
N LYS A 164 7.13 9.18 -8.83
CA LYS A 164 8.15 9.70 -7.94
C LYS A 164 7.57 10.81 -7.09
N TYR A 165 8.08 10.92 -5.87
CA TYR A 165 7.82 12.05 -5.01
C TYR A 165 9.04 12.40 -4.19
N SER A 166 9.01 13.60 -3.62
CA SER A 166 10.12 14.12 -2.82
C SER A 166 9.78 14.07 -1.34
N ILE A 167 10.76 13.67 -0.53
CA ILE A 167 10.71 13.74 0.92
C ILE A 167 11.58 14.92 1.35
N ASP A 168 11.01 15.83 2.14
CA ASP A 168 11.76 16.93 2.74
C ASP A 168 12.52 16.37 3.94
N VAL A 169 13.85 16.37 3.84
CA VAL A 169 14.77 15.84 4.85
C VAL A 169 15.59 16.95 5.51
N THR A 170 15.22 18.21 5.27
CA THR A 170 15.97 19.38 5.75
C THR A 170 16.20 19.33 7.26
N GLU A 171 15.15 18.97 8.00
CA GLU A 171 15.14 18.92 9.46
C GLU A 171 16.11 17.87 10.03
N ILE A 172 16.51 16.84 9.26
CA ILE A 172 17.51 15.85 9.71
C ILE A 172 18.84 16.51 10.06
N PHE A 173 19.17 17.66 9.48
CA PHE A 173 20.45 18.33 9.73
C PHE A 173 20.42 19.24 10.96
N ASP A 174 19.24 19.49 11.55
CA ASP A 174 19.12 20.20 12.82
C ASP A 174 19.07 19.18 13.98
N PRO A 175 20.11 19.10 14.84
CA PRO A 175 20.11 18.17 15.97
C PRO A 175 19.03 18.48 17.02
N GLN A 176 18.50 19.71 17.05
CA GLN A 176 17.42 20.11 17.96
C GLN A 176 16.03 19.81 17.39
N SER A 177 15.92 19.47 16.10
CA SER A 177 14.64 19.21 15.46
C SER A 177 14.07 17.85 15.89
N THR A 178 12.91 17.87 16.54
CA THR A 178 12.21 16.64 16.90
C THR A 178 11.74 15.87 15.66
N GLU A 179 11.22 16.55 14.64
CA GLU A 179 10.79 15.91 13.37
C GLU A 179 12.00 15.34 12.62
N GLY A 180 13.11 16.09 12.58
CA GLY A 180 14.36 15.64 11.97
C GLY A 180 14.94 14.38 12.62
N ASN A 181 14.92 14.31 13.95
CA ASN A 181 15.40 13.14 14.69
C ASN A 181 14.51 11.92 14.47
N LEU A 182 13.18 12.08 14.50
CA LEU A 182 12.25 10.99 14.20
C LEU A 182 12.37 10.49 12.76
N LEU A 183 12.61 11.39 11.80
CA LEU A 183 12.82 11.01 10.40
C LEU A 183 14.14 10.27 10.21
N LEU A 184 15.20 10.67 10.93
CA LEU A 184 16.47 9.95 10.93
C LEU A 184 16.30 8.53 11.48
N ASP A 185 15.60 8.38 12.61
CA ASP A 185 15.30 7.06 13.20
C ASP A 185 14.51 6.17 12.22
N PHE A 186 13.56 6.75 11.50
CA PHE A 186 12.77 6.06 10.48
C PHE A 186 13.64 5.55 9.33
N ILE A 187 14.55 6.39 8.80
CA ILE A 187 15.45 6.02 7.70
C ILE A 187 16.45 4.95 8.16
N THR A 188 16.97 5.06 9.39
CA THR A 188 17.99 4.11 9.88
C THR A 188 17.40 2.85 10.48
N HIS A 189 16.08 2.78 10.68
CA HIS A 189 15.38 1.74 11.43
C HIS A 189 15.97 1.50 12.84
N ILE A 190 16.47 2.57 13.47
CA ILE A 190 17.09 2.53 14.80
C ILE A 190 16.48 3.66 15.63
N GLU A 191 15.88 3.29 16.76
CA GLU A 191 15.31 4.26 17.69
C GLU A 191 16.40 5.13 18.32
N ASN A 192 16.18 6.45 18.36
CA ASN A 192 17.10 7.44 18.89
C ASN A 192 18.51 7.28 18.28
N TYR A 193 18.60 7.13 16.96
CA TYR A 193 19.85 6.85 16.25
C TYR A 193 20.90 7.92 16.52
N ARG A 194 20.52 9.20 16.48
CA ARG A 194 21.45 10.31 16.76
C ARG A 194 22.08 10.21 18.16
N GLY A 195 21.33 9.74 19.15
CA GLY A 195 21.80 9.60 20.52
C GLY A 195 22.58 8.31 20.78
N THR A 196 22.39 7.28 19.96
CA THR A 196 22.93 5.93 20.20
C THR A 196 24.06 5.51 19.26
N ALA A 197 24.12 6.07 18.06
CA ALA A 197 25.15 5.74 17.08
C ALA A 197 26.53 6.25 17.49
N ASP A 198 27.58 5.54 17.05
CA ASP A 198 28.94 6.06 17.11
C ASP A 198 29.03 7.39 16.32
N LYS A 199 29.83 8.34 16.82
CA LYS A 199 29.93 9.69 16.24
C LYS A 199 30.38 9.65 14.78
N LYS A 200 31.31 8.76 14.44
CA LYS A 200 31.81 8.63 13.06
C LYS A 200 30.70 8.07 12.17
N LEU A 201 30.00 7.04 12.63
CA LEU A 201 28.88 6.45 11.90
C LEU A 201 27.75 7.46 11.66
N LEU A 202 27.38 8.25 12.67
CA LEU A 202 26.40 9.33 12.52
C LEU A 202 26.84 10.36 11.47
N GLN A 203 28.11 10.78 11.49
CA GLN A 203 28.64 11.72 10.50
C GLN A 203 28.60 11.15 9.08
N GLU A 204 29.00 9.89 8.90
CA GLU A 204 28.95 9.19 7.61
C GLU A 204 27.51 9.03 7.11
N THR A 205 26.56 8.71 7.99
CA THR A 205 25.13 8.61 7.65
C THR A 205 24.57 9.97 7.20
N LEU A 206 24.86 11.05 7.93
CA LEU A 206 24.39 12.39 7.55
C LEU A 206 25.02 12.88 6.24
N ALA A 207 26.31 12.61 6.03
CA ALA A 207 27.00 12.94 4.79
C ALA A 207 26.38 12.18 3.60
N LEU A 208 26.06 10.89 3.78
CA LEU A 208 25.38 10.14 2.74
C LEU A 208 23.99 10.69 2.45
N ILE A 209 23.19 11.00 3.47
CA ILE A 209 21.86 11.61 3.26
C ILE A 209 22.02 12.94 2.50
N GLU A 210 23.04 13.73 2.82
CA GLU A 210 23.36 14.95 2.08
C GLU A 210 23.69 14.70 0.61
N ASP A 211 24.50 13.69 0.30
CA ASP A 211 24.91 13.31 -1.06
C ASP A 211 23.75 12.74 -1.89
N LEU A 212 22.82 12.01 -1.26
CA LEU A 212 21.66 11.39 -1.92
C LEU A 212 20.46 12.33 -2.08
N THR A 213 20.60 13.59 -1.68
CA THR A 213 19.49 14.57 -1.69
C THR A 213 19.84 15.83 -2.48
N THR A 214 18.83 16.49 -3.00
CA THR A 214 18.99 17.73 -3.78
C THR A 214 18.53 18.93 -2.98
N LEU A 215 19.31 20.02 -2.99
CA LEU A 215 18.91 21.31 -2.42
C LEU A 215 18.09 22.09 -3.45
N LYS A 216 16.84 22.41 -3.14
CA LYS A 216 15.92 23.18 -3.98
C LYS A 216 15.09 24.12 -3.12
N ASP A 217 15.07 25.41 -3.48
CA ASP A 217 14.28 26.44 -2.79
C ASP A 217 14.50 26.47 -1.26
N GLY A 218 15.75 26.28 -0.83
CA GLY A 218 16.13 26.25 0.59
C GLY A 218 15.76 24.96 1.33
N LYS A 219 15.22 23.95 0.64
CA LYS A 219 14.86 22.65 1.19
C LYS A 219 15.71 21.55 0.62
N ARG A 220 16.08 20.58 1.46
CA ARG A 220 16.80 19.38 1.04
C ARG A 220 15.80 18.26 0.80
N LEU A 221 15.78 17.76 -0.43
CA LEU A 221 14.77 16.83 -0.93
C LEU A 221 15.40 15.50 -1.35
N GLY A 222 14.98 14.41 -0.72
CA GLY A 222 15.26 13.05 -1.17
C GLY A 222 14.22 12.60 -2.20
N GLU A 223 14.64 11.91 -3.26
CA GLU A 223 13.73 11.32 -4.24
C GLU A 223 13.30 9.93 -3.77
N LYS A 224 11.99 9.66 -3.76
CA LYS A 224 11.43 8.34 -3.51
C LYS A 224 10.60 7.92 -4.72
N LYS A 225 10.74 6.66 -5.12
CA LYS A 225 9.89 6.01 -6.12
C LYS A 225 8.85 5.13 -5.43
N GLU A 226 7.66 5.04 -6.00
CA GLU A 226 6.62 4.12 -5.54
C GLU A 226 5.95 3.50 -6.75
N SER A 227 5.62 2.22 -6.65
CA SER A 227 4.99 1.46 -7.73
C SER A 227 3.67 0.87 -7.25
N LEU A 228 2.60 1.09 -8.02
CA LEU A 228 1.38 0.29 -7.93
C LEU A 228 1.47 -0.83 -8.96
N ILE A 229 1.29 -2.06 -8.51
CA ILE A 229 1.33 -3.25 -9.37
C ILE A 229 -0.05 -3.89 -9.34
N PHE A 230 -0.64 -3.97 -10.52
CA PHE A 230 -1.91 -4.62 -10.75
C PHE A 230 -1.66 -5.99 -11.36
N ILE A 231 -2.13 -7.06 -10.73
CA ILE A 231 -1.96 -8.45 -11.22
C ILE A 231 -3.33 -9.08 -11.42
N TYR A 232 -3.56 -9.70 -12.58
CA TYR A 232 -4.85 -10.30 -12.92
C TYR A 232 -4.74 -11.52 -13.84
N LYS A 233 -5.75 -12.39 -13.82
CA LYS A 233 -5.88 -13.61 -14.63
C LYS A 233 -6.73 -13.34 -15.88
#